data_AF-A0A965KZ23-F1
#
_entry.id   AF-A0A965KZ23-F1
#
_cell.length_a   1.000
_cell.length_b   1.000
_cell.length_c   1.000
_cell.angle_alpha   90.00
_cell.angle_beta   90.00
_cell.angle_gamma   90.00
#
_symmetry.space_group_name_H-M   'P 1'
#
loop_
_entity.id
_entity.type
_entity.pdbx_description
1 polymer ?
#
loop_
_entity_poly.entity_id
_entity_poly.type
_entity_poly.pdbx_seq_one_letter_code
_entity_poly.pdbx_strand_id
1 'polypeptide(L)'
;MAKKQRRSAQLIFALCPIALTWPITILANSPRPFVAQSAEQRERFCIEEQRLSEPWIHWASTNRALCTSQSQSATEKTACLSTVRQQLDALHSEHRTIYLSQMRSLQPDHPVMQGILKRLQSHKHVASLALEADLKPAELSALSRENCLRQH
;
A
#
# COMPACT_ATOMS: atom_id res chain seq x y z
N MET A 1 41.04 53.67 15.46
CA MET A 1 41.35 55.11 15.40
C MET A 1 41.40 55.56 13.95
N ALA A 2 40.70 56.66 13.62
CA ALA A 2 40.83 57.54 12.43
C ALA A 2 40.60 56.91 11.02
N LYS A 3 40.03 57.59 10.02
CA LYS A 3 39.41 58.91 9.91
C LYS A 3 38.51 58.90 8.67
N LYS A 4 37.43 59.65 8.79
CA LYS A 4 36.35 59.99 7.85
C LYS A 4 36.89 60.91 6.74
N GLN A 5 36.45 60.74 5.49
CA GLN A 5 36.47 61.84 4.52
C GLN A 5 35.24 61.80 3.60
N ARG A 6 34.42 62.86 3.73
CA ARG A 6 33.23 63.20 2.94
C ARG A 6 33.63 64.00 1.69
N ARG A 7 32.77 63.94 0.65
CA ARG A 7 32.23 65.03 -0.21
C ARG A 7 31.33 64.31 -1.26
N SER A 8 29.99 64.40 -1.30
CA SER A 8 29.03 65.51 -1.51
C SER A 8 29.12 66.20 -2.88
N ALA A 9 28.18 65.88 -3.79
CA ALA A 9 27.44 66.75 -4.74
C ALA A 9 26.78 65.86 -5.84
N GLN A 10 25.45 65.65 -5.82
CA GLN A 10 24.42 66.35 -6.63
C GLN A 10 24.48 66.01 -8.14
N LEU A 11 23.55 65.15 -8.63
CA LEU A 11 22.26 65.47 -9.29
C LEU A 11 22.39 65.48 -10.82
N ILE A 12 21.94 64.41 -11.49
CA ILE A 12 21.30 64.51 -12.82
C ILE A 12 20.15 63.50 -12.88
N PHE A 13 18.93 64.04 -12.98
CA PHE A 13 17.73 63.35 -13.41
C PHE A 13 17.91 62.82 -14.84
N ALA A 14 17.69 61.53 -15.05
CA ALA A 14 17.34 61.01 -16.37
C ALA A 14 16.15 60.05 -16.20
N LEU A 15 14.97 60.59 -16.45
CA LEU A 15 13.78 59.85 -16.81
C LEU A 15 14.06 59.05 -18.09
N CYS A 16 13.88 57.73 -18.07
CA CYS A 16 13.51 57.00 -19.28
C CYS A 16 12.56 55.85 -18.91
N PRO A 17 11.45 55.66 -19.65
CA PRO A 17 10.29 54.91 -19.20
C PRO A 17 10.33 53.44 -19.65
N ILE A 18 9.67 52.59 -18.86
CA ILE A 18 8.94 51.39 -19.30
C ILE A 18 9.76 50.37 -20.12
N ALA A 19 10.42 49.44 -19.43
CA ALA A 19 10.67 48.11 -19.94
C ALA A 19 9.61 47.16 -19.37
N LEU A 20 8.59 46.92 -20.17
CA LEU A 20 7.63 45.81 -20.15
C LEU A 20 7.90 44.75 -19.07
N THR A 21 7.20 44.85 -17.94
CA THR A 21 7.00 43.70 -17.06
C THR A 21 6.10 42.73 -17.81
N TRP A 22 6.69 41.69 -18.39
CA TRP A 22 5.94 40.56 -18.91
C TRP A 22 5.15 39.98 -17.74
N PRO A 23 3.82 39.84 -17.84
CA PRO A 23 3.12 39.03 -16.87
C PRO A 23 3.66 37.63 -17.07
N ILE A 24 4.36 37.09 -16.06
CA ILE A 24 4.54 35.65 -15.95
C ILE A 24 3.12 35.13 -15.76
N THR A 25 2.47 34.78 -16.85
CA THR A 25 1.37 33.82 -16.82
C THR A 25 1.99 32.54 -16.31
N ILE A 26 1.96 32.38 -14.99
CA ILE A 26 1.97 31.07 -14.38
C ILE A 26 0.72 30.41 -14.95
N LEU A 27 0.89 29.70 -16.05
CA LEU A 27 -0.08 28.75 -16.53
C LEU A 27 -0.15 27.74 -15.38
N ALA A 28 -1.13 27.94 -14.49
CA ALA A 28 -1.48 26.98 -13.48
C ALA A 28 -1.64 25.66 -14.24
N ASN A 29 -0.69 24.73 -14.05
CA ASN A 29 -0.88 23.36 -14.47
C ASN A 29 -2.18 22.95 -13.79
N SER A 30 -3.26 22.88 -14.57
CA SER A 30 -4.52 22.34 -14.09
C SER A 30 -4.18 21.04 -13.37
N PRO A 31 -4.63 20.84 -12.12
CA PRO A 31 -4.43 19.56 -11.46
C PRO A 31 -4.97 18.51 -12.43
N ARG A 32 -4.08 17.62 -12.90
CA ARG A 32 -4.50 16.53 -13.78
C ARG A 32 -5.67 15.86 -13.05
N PRO A 33 -6.83 15.71 -13.70
CA PRO A 33 -7.93 15.02 -13.06
C PRO A 33 -7.39 13.67 -12.60
N PHE A 34 -7.59 13.36 -11.32
CA PHE A 34 -7.36 12.03 -10.79
C PHE A 34 -8.09 11.07 -11.74
N VAL A 35 -7.35 10.36 -12.58
CA VAL A 35 -7.95 9.50 -13.60
C VAL A 35 -8.64 8.40 -12.80
N ALA A 36 -9.97 8.47 -12.72
CA ALA A 36 -10.77 7.38 -12.22
C ALA A 36 -10.32 6.14 -12.98
N GLN A 37 -9.87 5.11 -12.26
CA GLN A 37 -9.40 3.88 -12.90
C GLN A 37 -10.52 3.34 -13.78
N SER A 38 -10.20 3.00 -15.02
CA SER A 38 -11.20 2.35 -15.89
C SER A 38 -11.63 1.02 -15.27
N ALA A 39 -12.83 0.55 -15.59
CA ALA A 39 -13.31 -0.75 -15.12
C ALA A 39 -12.31 -1.89 -15.44
N GLU A 40 -11.63 -1.79 -16.59
CA GLU A 40 -10.58 -2.73 -17.01
C GLU A 40 -9.29 -2.63 -16.16
N GLN A 41 -8.91 -1.43 -15.71
CA GLN A 41 -7.76 -1.27 -14.81
C GLN A 41 -8.06 -1.86 -13.43
N ARG A 42 -9.26 -1.64 -12.91
CA ARG A 42 -9.73 -2.23 -11.65
C ARG A 42 -9.77 -3.77 -11.75
N GLU A 43 -10.27 -4.30 -12.85
CA GLU A 43 -10.32 -5.74 -13.08
C GLU A 43 -8.92 -6.37 -13.07
N ARG A 44 -7.97 -5.78 -13.82
CA ARG A 44 -6.58 -6.23 -13.84
C ARG A 44 -5.91 -6.16 -12.48
N PHE A 45 -6.15 -5.10 -11.73
CA PHE A 45 -5.66 -4.97 -10.36
C PHE A 45 -6.20 -6.10 -9.48
N CYS A 46 -7.50 -6.39 -9.54
CA CYS A 46 -8.09 -7.45 -8.72
C CYS A 46 -7.68 -8.87 -9.14
N ILE A 47 -7.34 -9.09 -10.42
CA ILE A 47 -6.72 -10.34 -10.87
C ILE A 47 -5.33 -10.52 -10.26
N GLU A 48 -4.52 -9.45 -10.20
CA GLU A 48 -3.22 -9.53 -9.54
C GLU A 48 -3.35 -9.72 -8.03
N GLU A 49 -4.30 -9.05 -7.36
CA GLU A 49 -4.55 -9.28 -5.94
C GLU A 49 -5.00 -10.72 -5.65
N GLN A 50 -5.82 -11.31 -6.51
CA GLN A 50 -6.15 -12.73 -6.44
C GLN A 50 -4.87 -13.58 -6.50
N ARG A 51 -4.04 -13.37 -7.53
CA ARG A 51 -2.78 -14.12 -7.73
C ARG A 51 -1.83 -13.99 -6.54
N LEU A 52 -1.75 -12.80 -5.93
CA LEU A 52 -0.91 -12.55 -4.75
C LEU A 52 -1.47 -13.20 -3.48
N SER A 53 -2.80 -13.40 -3.40
CA SER A 53 -3.43 -14.08 -2.27
C SER A 53 -3.33 -15.61 -2.34
N GLU A 54 -3.12 -16.21 -3.52
CA GLU A 54 -3.08 -17.67 -3.71
C GLU A 54 -2.06 -18.41 -2.83
N PRO A 55 -0.80 -17.93 -2.66
CA PRO A 55 0.16 -18.58 -1.77
C PRO A 55 -0.31 -18.64 -0.31
N TRP A 56 -0.98 -17.58 0.16
CA TRP A 56 -1.52 -17.50 1.52
C TRP A 56 -2.66 -18.50 1.72
N ILE A 57 -3.56 -18.57 0.73
CA ILE A 57 -4.66 -19.53 0.70
C ILE A 57 -4.12 -20.96 0.70
N HIS A 58 -3.19 -21.27 -0.22
CA HIS A 58 -2.62 -22.60 -0.36
C HIS A 58 -1.90 -23.05 0.92
N TRP A 59 -1.10 -22.17 1.51
CA TRP A 59 -0.40 -22.44 2.78
C TRP A 59 -1.40 -22.78 3.89
N ALA A 60 -2.46 -21.98 4.05
CA ALA A 60 -3.45 -22.18 5.10
C ALA A 60 -4.27 -23.47 4.87
N SER A 61 -4.77 -23.69 3.66
CA SER A 61 -5.51 -24.92 3.31
C SER A 61 -4.66 -26.18 3.52
N THR A 62 -3.38 -26.13 3.16
CA THR A 62 -2.44 -27.26 3.38
C THR A 62 -2.28 -27.55 4.87
N ASN A 63 -2.03 -26.53 5.68
CA ASN A 63 -1.87 -26.73 7.13
C ASN A 63 -3.16 -27.22 7.80
N ARG A 64 -4.32 -26.72 7.38
CA ARG A 64 -5.62 -27.23 7.86
C ARG A 64 -5.81 -28.72 7.52
N ALA A 65 -5.45 -29.12 6.30
CA ALA A 65 -5.52 -30.51 5.88
C ALA A 65 -4.58 -31.40 6.70
N LEU A 66 -3.34 -30.95 6.94
CA LEU A 66 -2.37 -31.64 7.79
C LEU A 66 -2.86 -31.79 9.22
N CYS A 67 -3.36 -30.71 9.83
CA CYS A 67 -3.96 -30.78 11.17
C CYS A 67 -5.14 -31.75 11.22
N THR A 68 -5.96 -31.81 10.17
CA THR A 68 -7.12 -32.71 10.12
C THR A 68 -6.70 -34.17 9.94
N SER A 69 -5.68 -34.46 9.14
CA SER A 69 -5.24 -35.84 8.86
C SER A 69 -4.35 -36.43 9.94
N GLN A 70 -3.59 -35.60 10.67
CA GLN A 70 -2.61 -36.06 11.66
C GLN A 70 -3.16 -36.10 13.10
N SER A 71 -4.28 -35.45 13.37
CA SER A 71 -4.88 -35.43 14.71
C SER A 71 -5.72 -36.67 14.95
N GLN A 72 -5.54 -37.30 16.11
CA GLN A 72 -6.29 -38.48 16.54
C GLN A 72 -7.56 -38.10 17.32
N SER A 73 -7.65 -36.84 17.77
CA SER A 73 -8.79 -36.32 18.50
C SER A 73 -9.17 -34.90 18.08
N ALA A 74 -10.39 -34.49 18.41
CA ALA A 74 -10.84 -33.11 18.21
C ALA A 74 -10.00 -32.10 19.01
N THR A 75 -9.49 -32.48 20.18
CA THR A 75 -8.63 -31.63 21.01
C THR A 75 -7.27 -31.40 20.36
N GLU A 76 -6.64 -32.46 19.84
CA GLU A 76 -5.39 -32.35 19.09
C GLU A 76 -5.55 -31.50 17.83
N LYS A 77 -6.65 -31.70 17.09
CA LYS A 77 -6.97 -30.89 15.90
C LYS A 77 -7.09 -29.41 16.25
N THR A 78 -7.79 -29.11 17.33
CA THR A 78 -7.96 -27.74 17.84
C THR A 78 -6.62 -27.12 18.23
N ALA A 79 -5.78 -27.86 18.94
CA ALA A 79 -4.45 -27.42 19.33
C ALA A 79 -3.55 -27.16 18.10
N CYS A 80 -3.55 -28.06 17.13
CA CYS A 80 -2.82 -27.90 15.86
C CYS A 80 -3.26 -26.63 15.12
N LEU A 81 -4.58 -26.46 14.92
CA LEU A 81 -5.12 -25.27 14.24
C LEU A 81 -4.83 -23.97 15.02
N SER A 82 -4.79 -24.02 16.36
CA SER A 82 -4.38 -22.87 17.17
C SER A 82 -2.92 -22.47 16.89
N THR A 83 -2.01 -23.43 16.83
CA THR A 83 -0.60 -23.19 16.47
C THR A 83 -0.47 -22.62 15.06
N VAL A 84 -1.21 -23.17 14.09
CA VAL A 84 -1.19 -22.68 12.70
C VAL A 84 -1.70 -21.23 12.61
N ARG A 85 -2.72 -20.85 13.38
CA ARG A 85 -3.17 -19.44 13.45
C ARG A 85 -2.08 -18.51 13.98
N GLN A 86 -1.35 -18.92 15.01
CA GLN A 86 -0.21 -18.14 15.53
C GLN A 86 0.90 -18.01 14.49
N GLN A 87 1.16 -19.05 13.71
CA GLN A 87 2.13 -18.98 12.61
C GLN A 87 1.66 -18.03 11.49
N LEU A 88 0.37 -17.97 11.18
CA LEU A 88 -0.19 -17.00 10.23
C LEU A 88 0.01 -15.57 10.73
N ASP A 89 -0.19 -15.32 12.02
CA ASP A 89 0.06 -14.02 12.64
C ASP A 89 1.54 -13.61 12.56
N ALA A 90 2.45 -14.56 12.83
CA ALA A 90 3.89 -14.35 12.72
C ALA A 90 4.30 -14.03 11.27
N LEU A 91 3.84 -14.83 10.30
CA LEU A 91 4.11 -14.63 8.88
C LEU A 91 3.65 -13.25 8.38
N HIS A 92 2.48 -12.79 8.86
CA HIS A 92 1.98 -11.45 8.56
C HIS A 92 2.86 -10.35 9.16
N SER A 93 3.28 -10.50 10.41
CA SER A 93 4.19 -9.55 11.08
C SER A 93 5.55 -9.44 10.37
N GLU A 94 6.09 -10.58 9.94
CA GLU A 94 7.34 -10.65 9.19
C GLU A 94 7.24 -9.93 7.85
N HIS A 95 6.21 -10.23 7.04
CA HIS A 95 5.98 -9.53 5.76
C HIS A 95 5.79 -8.03 5.95
N ARG A 96 5.05 -7.62 6.98
CA ARG A 96 4.89 -6.20 7.33
C ARG A 96 6.24 -5.54 7.60
N THR A 97 7.09 -6.20 8.39
CA THR A 97 8.43 -5.71 8.73
C THR A 97 9.31 -5.60 7.48
N ILE A 98 9.26 -6.61 6.60
CA ILE A 98 9.99 -6.61 5.34
C ILE A 98 9.59 -5.39 4.49
N TYR A 99 8.29 -5.15 4.29
CA TYR A 99 7.82 -4.00 3.50
C TYR A 99 8.28 -2.66 4.07
N LEU A 100 8.14 -2.47 5.38
CA LEU A 100 8.62 -1.25 6.04
C LEU A 100 10.14 -1.07 5.91
N SER A 101 10.89 -2.17 5.97
CA SER A 101 12.35 -2.14 5.85
C SER A 101 12.87 -1.94 4.42
N GLN A 102 12.14 -2.41 3.41
CA GLN A 102 12.51 -2.30 1.99
C GLN A 102 12.13 -0.94 1.41
N MET A 103 11.02 -0.37 1.86
CA MET A 103 10.51 0.91 1.36
C MET A 103 10.65 2.02 2.41
N ARG A 104 11.82 2.13 3.06
CA ARG A 104 12.04 3.10 4.17
C ARG A 104 11.80 4.55 3.78
N SER A 105 11.93 4.87 2.49
CA SER A 105 11.62 6.20 1.96
C SER A 105 10.13 6.53 2.00
N LEU A 106 9.27 5.50 1.95
CA LEU A 106 7.84 5.61 2.21
C LEU A 106 7.62 5.46 3.71
N GLN A 107 7.38 6.57 4.40
CA GLN A 107 7.00 6.55 5.80
C GLN A 107 5.75 5.67 6.01
N PRO A 108 5.55 5.07 7.20
CA PRO A 108 4.42 4.15 7.45
C PRO A 108 3.03 4.73 7.17
N ASP A 109 2.88 6.05 7.32
CA ASP A 109 1.66 6.81 7.10
C ASP A 109 1.46 7.23 5.64
N HIS A 110 2.46 7.03 4.77
CA HIS A 110 2.37 7.34 3.36
C HIS A 110 1.24 6.52 2.69
N PRO A 111 0.37 7.12 1.85
CA PRO A 111 -0.79 6.43 1.28
C PRO A 111 -0.46 5.13 0.53
N VAL A 112 0.68 5.12 -0.19
CA VAL A 112 1.17 3.91 -0.87
C VAL A 112 1.50 2.80 0.12
N MET A 113 2.19 3.13 1.23
CA MET A 113 2.53 2.16 2.26
C MET A 113 1.27 1.64 2.96
N GLN A 114 0.34 2.53 3.32
CA GLN A 114 -0.95 2.13 3.88
C GLN A 114 -1.71 1.18 2.94
N GLY A 115 -1.71 1.45 1.63
CA GLY A 115 -2.29 0.58 0.62
C GLY A 115 -1.64 -0.81 0.61
N ILE A 116 -0.31 -0.90 0.65
CA ILE A 116 0.43 -2.17 0.72
C ILE A 116 0.07 -2.94 1.99
N LEU A 117 0.06 -2.27 3.15
CA LEU A 117 -0.24 -2.90 4.43
C LEU A 117 -1.71 -3.36 4.52
N LYS A 118 -2.65 -2.62 3.92
CA LYS A 118 -4.06 -3.02 3.81
C LYS A 118 -4.21 -4.28 2.95
N ARG A 119 -3.50 -4.35 1.81
CA ARG A 119 -3.50 -5.54 0.94
C ARG A 119 -2.94 -6.77 1.66
N LEU A 120 -1.81 -6.61 2.35
CA LEU A 120 -1.23 -7.69 3.16
C LEU A 120 -2.21 -8.20 4.22
N GLN A 121 -2.91 -7.30 4.91
CA GLN A 121 -3.96 -7.66 5.86
C GLN A 121 -5.13 -8.41 5.19
N SER A 122 -5.49 -8.03 3.96
CA SER A 122 -6.52 -8.72 3.18
C SER A 122 -6.09 -10.15 2.83
N HIS A 123 -4.83 -10.37 2.42
CA HIS A 123 -4.30 -11.72 2.13
C HIS A 123 -4.33 -12.61 3.38
N LYS A 124 -3.90 -12.08 4.53
CA LYS A 124 -4.02 -12.77 5.83
C LYS A 124 -5.48 -13.14 6.14
N HIS A 125 -6.42 -12.23 5.89
CA HIS A 125 -7.83 -12.49 6.18
C HIS A 125 -8.38 -13.68 5.38
N VAL A 126 -8.12 -13.73 4.07
CA VAL A 126 -8.58 -14.87 3.23
C VAL A 126 -7.90 -16.17 3.66
N ALA A 127 -6.63 -16.13 4.07
CA ALA A 127 -5.96 -17.29 4.65
C ALA A 127 -6.58 -17.76 5.98
N SER A 128 -7.04 -16.84 6.83
CA SER A 128 -7.78 -17.20 8.06
C SER A 128 -9.06 -17.96 7.72
N LEU A 129 -9.80 -17.50 6.69
CA LEU A 129 -10.98 -18.21 6.20
C LEU A 129 -10.63 -19.62 5.71
N ALA A 130 -9.46 -19.81 5.08
CA ALA A 130 -8.98 -21.12 4.66
C ALA A 130 -8.64 -22.07 5.83
N LEU A 131 -8.33 -21.53 7.02
CA LEU A 131 -8.12 -22.32 8.24
C LEU A 131 -9.44 -22.67 8.93
N GLU A 132 -10.43 -21.79 8.84
CA GLU A 132 -11.69 -21.87 9.59
C GLU A 132 -12.80 -22.59 8.82
N ALA A 133 -12.89 -22.33 7.52
CA ALA A 133 -13.94 -22.84 6.65
C ALA A 133 -13.43 -24.02 5.80
N ASP A 134 -14.31 -24.96 5.51
CA ASP A 134 -14.03 -26.08 4.58
C ASP A 134 -14.21 -25.65 3.11
N LEU A 135 -13.66 -24.48 2.77
CA LEU A 135 -13.73 -23.92 1.43
C LEU A 135 -12.57 -24.42 0.58
N LYS A 136 -12.83 -24.66 -0.70
CA LYS A 136 -11.77 -25.04 -1.63
C LYS A 136 -10.89 -23.83 -1.94
N PRO A 137 -9.58 -24.02 -2.19
CA PRO A 137 -8.68 -22.92 -2.55
C PRO A 137 -9.20 -22.06 -3.72
N ALA A 138 -9.80 -22.68 -4.74
CA ALA A 138 -10.36 -21.96 -5.88
C ALA A 138 -11.54 -21.04 -5.51
N GLU A 139 -12.39 -21.47 -4.56
CA GLU A 139 -13.52 -20.66 -4.06
C GLU A 139 -13.01 -19.45 -3.29
N LEU A 140 -11.96 -19.64 -2.48
CA LEU A 140 -11.31 -18.56 -1.73
C LEU A 140 -10.59 -17.58 -2.64
N SER A 141 -9.93 -18.05 -3.71
CA SER A 141 -9.31 -17.17 -4.72
C SER A 141 -10.37 -16.34 -5.45
N ALA A 142 -11.50 -16.95 -5.83
CA ALA A 142 -12.61 -16.22 -6.43
C ALA A 142 -13.21 -15.18 -5.46
N LEU A 143 -13.38 -15.54 -4.19
CA LEU A 143 -13.84 -14.64 -3.13
C LEU A 143 -12.88 -13.46 -2.92
N SER A 144 -11.56 -13.70 -2.97
CA SER A 144 -10.53 -12.65 -2.89
C SER A 144 -10.70 -11.60 -4.00
N ARG A 145 -10.89 -12.05 -5.25
CA ARG A 145 -11.14 -11.17 -6.40
C ARG A 145 -12.45 -10.40 -6.25
N GLU A 146 -13.53 -11.08 -5.88
CA GLU A 146 -14.84 -10.44 -5.71
C GLU A 146 -14.80 -9.37 -4.61
N ASN A 147 -14.16 -9.65 -3.49
CA ASN A 147 -13.97 -8.68 -2.41
C ASN A 147 -13.13 -7.48 -2.86
N CYS A 148 -12.09 -7.69 -3.67
CA CYS A 148 -11.34 -6.59 -4.28
C CYS A 148 -12.23 -5.72 -5.17
N LEU A 149 -13.01 -6.33 -6.06
CA LEU A 149 -13.89 -5.60 -6.98
C LEU A 149 -14.97 -4.79 -6.26
N ARG A 150 -15.45 -5.23 -5.09
CA ARG A 150 -16.43 -4.48 -4.28
C ARG A 150 -15.84 -3.28 -3.54
N GLN A 151 -14.53 -3.26 -3.33
CA GLN A 151 -13.85 -2.20 -2.59
C GLN A 151 -13.41 -1.02 -3.49
N HIS A 152 -13.58 -1.14 -4.81
CA HIS A 152 -13.12 -0.19 -5.82
C HIS A 152 -14.23 0.13 -6.83
#